data_AF-A0A721B0H4-F1
#
_entry.id   AF-A0A721B0H4-F1
#
_cell.length_a   1.000
_cell.length_b   1.000
_cell.length_c   1.000
_cell.angle_alpha   90.00
_cell.angle_beta   90.00
_cell.angle_gamma   90.00
#
_symmetry.space_group_name_H-M   'P 1'
#
loop_
_entity.id
_entity.type
_entity.pdbx_description
1 polymer ?
#
loop_
_entity_poly.entity_id
_entity_poly.type
_entity_poly.pdbx_seq_one_letter_code
_entity_poly.pdbx_strand_id
1 'polypeptide(L)' 'FCFDIACRDTVAQGCTLHIDVIPAQAWCWDCSREAEIMQHAGCCPHCGSERLRISEGDDLRVKSLEGE' A
#
# COMPACT_ATOMS: atom_id res chain seq x y z
N PHE A 1 -7.14 -8.95 -11.63
CA PHE A 1 -5.69 -8.96 -11.38
C PHE A 1 -5.00 -9.03 -12.75
N CYS A 2 -4.47 -7.92 -13.26
CA CYS A 2 -4.03 -7.81 -14.67
C CYS A 2 -2.58 -8.27 -14.92
N PHE A 3 -1.82 -8.53 -13.85
CA PHE A 3 -0.40 -8.87 -13.94
C PHE A 3 -0.14 -10.14 -14.76
N ASP A 4 -0.85 -11.23 -14.48
CA ASP A 4 -0.69 -12.50 -15.19
C ASP A 4 -0.98 -12.38 -16.70
N ILE A 5 -1.99 -11.57 -17.06
CA ILE A 5 -2.32 -11.29 -18.46
C ILE A 5 -1.21 -10.47 -19.12
N ALA A 6 -0.63 -9.49 -18.42
CA ALA A 6 0.46 -8.67 -18.92
C ALA A 6 1.75 -9.46 -19.14
N CYS A 7 1.98 -10.53 -18.38
CA CYS A 7 3.15 -11.39 -18.51
C CYS A 7 3.01 -12.49 -19.58
N ARG A 8 1.80 -12.77 -20.06
CA ARG A 8 1.54 -13.81 -21.06
C ARG A 8 2.29 -13.52 -22.36
N ASP A 9 2.89 -14.56 -22.94
CA ASP A 9 3.66 -14.50 -24.19
C ASP A 9 4.88 -13.55 -24.12
N THR A 10 5.39 -13.30 -22.91
CA THR A 10 6.63 -12.54 -22.67
C THR A 10 7.68 -13.39 -21.96
N VAL A 11 8.91 -12.89 -21.86
CA VAL A 11 9.98 -13.52 -21.05
C VAL A 11 9.63 -13.62 -19.56
N ALA A 12 8.65 -12.84 -19.09
CA ALA A 12 8.17 -12.86 -17.71
C ALA A 12 7.02 -13.86 -17.49
N GLN A 13 6.66 -14.67 -18.49
CA GLN A 13 5.60 -15.66 -18.33
C GLN A 13 5.94 -16.67 -17.23
N GLY A 14 5.02 -16.83 -16.26
CA GLY A 14 5.24 -17.71 -15.10
C GLY A 14 6.11 -17.10 -13.99
N CYS A 15 6.46 -15.81 -14.06
CA CYS A 15 7.14 -15.14 -12.96
C CYS A 15 6.25 -15.02 -11.72
N THR A 16 6.88 -14.93 -10.55
CA THR A 16 6.16 -14.77 -9.27
C THR A 16 6.08 -13.28 -8.92
N LEU A 17 4.86 -12.79 -8.68
CA LEU A 17 4.65 -11.43 -8.17
C LEU A 17 4.65 -11.42 -6.65
N HIS A 18 5.55 -10.64 -6.06
CA HIS A 18 5.57 -10.35 -4.64
C HIS A 18 5.08 -8.92 -4.39
N ILE A 19 4.03 -8.77 -3.58
CA ILE A 19 3.48 -7.46 -3.19
C ILE A 19 3.70 -7.27 -1.69
N ASP A 20 4.58 -6.35 -1.34
CA ASP A 20 4.77 -5.87 0.03
C ASP A 20 3.76 -4.75 0.31
N VAL A 21 2.77 -4.99 1.16
CA VAL A 21 1.84 -3.95 1.61
C VAL A 21 2.43 -3.25 2.83
N ILE A 22 2.65 -1.95 2.72
CA ILE A 22 3.22 -1.11 3.77
C ILE A 22 2.09 -0.28 4.40
N PRO A 23 2.06 -0.09 5.74
CA PRO A 23 1.11 0.82 6.37
C PRO A 23 1.20 2.22 5.77
N ALA A 24 0.04 2.82 5.51
CA ALA A 24 -0.05 4.21 5.12
C ALA A 24 0.11 5.12 6.34
N GLN A 25 0.78 6.26 6.18
CA GLN A 25 0.84 7.29 7.22
C GLN A 25 -0.34 8.25 7.04
N ALA A 26 -1.07 8.48 8.13
CA ALA A 26 -2.20 9.37 8.18
C ALA A 26 -2.11 10.35 9.34
N TRP A 27 -2.54 11.60 9.11
CA TRP A 27 -2.69 12.61 10.15
C TRP A 27 -4.10 12.60 10.71
N CYS A 28 -4.24 12.46 12.03
CA CYS A 28 -5.52 12.58 12.71
C CYS A 28 -5.80 14.03 13.11
N TRP A 29 -6.93 14.58 12.68
CA TRP A 29 -7.31 15.95 13.03
C TRP A 29 -7.79 16.11 14.47
N ASP A 30 -8.31 15.06 15.08
CA ASP A 30 -8.88 15.14 16.43
C ASP A 30 -7.80 15.04 17.52
N CYS A 31 -6.80 14.17 17.35
CA CYS A 31 -5.69 14.07 18.29
C CYS A 31 -4.41 14.80 17.83
N SER A 32 -4.41 15.36 16.62
CA SER A 32 -3.29 16.08 16.01
C SER A 32 -1.99 15.27 16.06
N ARG A 33 -2.05 14.00 15.64
CA ARG A 33 -0.92 13.08 15.61
C ARG A 33 -0.89 12.30 14.30
N GLU A 34 0.31 11.89 13.92
CA GLU A 34 0.51 10.87 12.89
C GLU A 34 0.12 9.49 13.44
N ALA A 35 -0.49 8.70 12.57
CA ALA A 35 -0.93 7.35 12.82
C ALA A 35 -0.68 6.49 11.58
N GLU A 36 -0.23 5.26 11.79
CA GLU A 36 -0.14 4.26 10.73
C GLU A 36 -1.47 3.53 10.58
N ILE A 37 -1.97 3.44 9.35
CA ILE A 37 -3.20 2.73 9.02
C ILE A 37 -2.95 1.70 7.91
N MET A 38 -3.51 0.51 8.08
CA MET A 38 -3.41 -0.56 7.07
C MET A 38 -4.51 -0.48 6.00
N GLN A 39 -5.56 0.30 6.25
CA GLN A 39 -6.72 0.40 5.38
C GLN A 39 -7.24 1.84 5.37
N HIS A 40 -7.74 2.29 4.21
CA HIS A 40 -8.22 3.67 4.04
C HIS A 40 -9.43 4.02 4.93
N ALA A 41 -10.16 3.02 5.42
CA ALA A 41 -11.29 3.18 6.35
C ALA A 41 -10.93 2.88 7.82
N GLY A 42 -9.65 2.95 8.18
CA GLY A 42 -9.19 2.72 9.55
C GLY A 42 -9.55 3.87 10.50
N CYS A 43 -9.73 3.55 11.78
CA CYS A 43 -9.83 4.53 12.86
C CYS A 43 -8.43 4.86 13.40
N CYS A 44 -8.26 6.05 13.99
CA CYS A 44 -7.01 6.45 14.61
C CYS A 44 -6.69 5.51 15.79
N PRO A 45 -5.53 4.85 15.84
CA PRO A 45 -5.16 3.94 16.92
C PRO A 45 -4.96 4.65 18.27
N HIS A 46 -4.81 5.98 18.26
CA HIS A 46 -4.59 6.77 19.47
C HIS A 46 -5.88 7.26 20.13
N CYS A 47 -6.89 7.64 19.34
CA CYS A 47 -8.12 8.26 19.86
C CYS A 47 -9.42 7.61 19.35
N GLY A 48 -9.35 6.68 18.41
CA GLY A 48 -10.52 6.03 17.80
C GLY A 48 -11.27 6.88 16.77
N SER A 49 -10.78 8.08 16.43
CA SER A 49 -11.42 8.95 15.45
C SER A 49 -11.29 8.43 14.01
N GLU A 50 -12.32 8.61 13.20
CA GLU A 50 -12.32 8.34 11.76
C GLU A 50 -11.82 9.54 10.93
N ARG A 51 -11.56 10.70 11.56
CA ARG A 51 -11.06 11.92 10.91
C ARG A 51 -9.56 11.86 10.67
N LEU A 52 -9.16 10.90 9.84
CA LEU A 52 -7.80 10.69 9.38
C LEU A 52 -7.67 11.21 7.95
N ARG A 53 -6.57 11.90 7.67
CA ARG A 53 -6.16 12.25 6.31
C ARG A 53 -4.88 11.49 5.97
N ILE A 54 -4.92 10.67 4.93
CA ILE A 54 -3.73 9.97 4.44
C ILE A 54 -2.74 11.02 3.91
N SER A 55 -1.53 10.99 4.47
CA SER A 55 -0.42 11.86 4.09
C SER A 55 0.48 11.15 3.06
N GLU A 56 0.71 9.85 3.24
CA GLU A 56 1.53 8.99 2.37
C GLU A 56 0.97 7.56 2.35
N GLY A 57 1.10 6.84 1.23
CA GLY A 57 0.74 5.41 1.15
C GLY A 57 -0.21 5.00 0.02
N ASP A 58 -0.60 5.91 -0.89
CA ASP A 58 -1.39 5.59 -2.09
C ASP A 58 -0.52 5.34 -3.34
N ASP A 59 0.78 5.10 -3.12
CA ASP A 59 1.78 4.88 -4.16
C ASP A 59 2.04 3.38 -4.35
N LEU A 60 2.14 2.94 -5.61
CA LEU A 60 2.69 1.63 -5.97
C LEU A 60 4.07 1.82 -6.60
N ARG A 61 5.10 1.16 -6.06
CA ARG A 61 6.49 1.24 -6.57
C ARG A 61 7.09 -0.13 -6.77
N VAL A 62 7.84 -0.31 -7.85
CA VAL A 62 8.65 -1.50 -8.09
C VAL A 62 9.90 -1.41 -7.22
N LYS A 63 10.06 -2.35 -6.29
CA LYS A 63 11.20 -2.40 -5.36
C LYS A 63 12.40 -3.13 -5.96
N SER A 64 12.16 -4.24 -6.64
CA SER A 64 13.17 -5.04 -7.31
C SER A 64 12.56 -5.80 -8.49
N LEU A 65 13.40 -6.13 -9.46
CA LEU A 65 13.09 -7.03 -10.56
C LEU A 65 14.30 -7.95 -10.77
N GLU A 66 14.07 -9.25 -10.71
CA GLU A 66 15.09 -10.28 -10.81
C GLU A 66 14.80 -11.15 -12.03
N GLY A 67 15.83 -11.47 -12.80
CA GLY A 67 15.76 -12.31 -14.00
C GLY A 67 17.13 -12.90 -14.32
N GLU A 68 17.16 -14.06 -14.98
CA GLU A 68 18.37 -14.77 -15.41
C GLU A 68 18.79 -14.38 -16.84
#